data_AF-A0A9E3U0X9-F1
#
_entry.id   AF-A0A9E3U0X9-F1
#
_cell.length_a   1.000
_cell.length_b   1.000
_cell.length_c   1.000
_cell.angle_alpha   90.00
_cell.angle_beta   90.00
_cell.angle_gamma   90.00
#
_symmetry.space_group_name_H-M   'P 1'
#
loop_
_entity.id
_entity.type
_entity.pdbx_description
1 polymer ?
#
loop_
_entity_poly.entity_id
_entity_poly.type
_entity_poly.pdbx_seq_one_letter_code
_entity_poly.pdbx_strand_id
1 'polypeptide(L)'
;EAVRRAMTYLGSGGDAAALMGAARALIFAKGTDSHDYKFSSAVLEDFRYMAPSRRNRLLAASMVQLRGASARDNPLVGRVRDALA
;
A
#
# COMPACT_ATOMS: atom_id res chain seq x y z
N GLU A 1 -0.96 5.80 13.87
CA GLU A 1 0.32 5.06 13.86
C GLU A 1 0.92 4.86 12.46
N ALA A 2 0.20 4.29 11.49
CA ALA A 2 0.73 4.03 10.14
C ALA A 2 1.31 5.27 9.44
N VAL A 3 0.58 6.40 9.44
CA VAL A 3 1.03 7.68 8.86
C VAL A 3 2.35 8.14 9.47
N ARG A 4 2.44 8.12 10.80
CA ARG A 4 3.62 8.55 11.55
C ARG A 4 4.84 7.70 11.17
N ARG A 5 4.69 6.38 11.16
CA ARG A 5 5.77 5.45 10.76
C ARG A 5 6.23 5.67 9.33
N ALA A 6 5.29 5.84 8.39
CA ALA A 6 5.61 6.11 7.00
C ALA A 6 6.29 7.48 6.83
N MET A 7 5.82 8.52 7.52
CA MET A 7 6.46 9.84 7.53
C MET A 7 7.89 9.76 8.06
N THR A 8 8.14 9.04 9.17
CA THR A 8 9.48 8.84 9.71
C THR A 8 10.38 8.10 8.71
N TYR A 9 9.92 6.97 8.17
CA TYR A 9 10.68 6.18 7.21
C TYR A 9 11.06 6.98 5.95
N LEU A 10 10.09 7.67 5.36
CA LEU A 10 10.31 8.48 4.15
C LEU A 10 11.12 9.75 4.43
N GLY A 11 10.98 10.33 5.62
CA GLY A 11 11.72 11.50 6.06
C GLY A 11 13.20 11.21 6.35
N SER A 12 13.52 9.97 6.77
CA SER A 12 14.89 9.52 7.02
C SER A 12 15.61 8.97 5.78
N GLY A 13 15.10 9.24 4.57
CA GLY A 13 15.70 8.75 3.32
C GLY A 13 15.33 7.32 2.95
N GLY A 14 14.29 6.74 3.56
CA GLY A 14 13.78 5.42 3.21
C GLY A 14 13.31 5.33 1.75
N ASP A 15 13.37 4.13 1.19
CA ASP A 15 13.01 3.85 -0.19
C ASP A 15 11.48 3.84 -0.37
N ALA A 16 10.97 4.93 -0.95
CA ALA A 16 9.55 5.05 -1.29
C ALA A 16 9.10 3.96 -2.28
N ALA A 17 9.94 3.54 -3.23
CA ALA A 17 9.59 2.51 -4.20
C ALA A 17 9.43 1.14 -3.51
N ALA A 18 10.32 0.80 -2.57
CA ALA A 18 10.18 -0.40 -1.75
C ALA A 18 8.89 -0.38 -0.92
N LEU A 19 8.57 0.75 -0.27
CA LEU A 19 7.32 0.90 0.49
C LEU A 19 6.08 0.73 -0.40
N MET A 20 6.07 1.37 -1.56
CA MET A 20 4.99 1.28 -2.55
C MET A 20 4.84 -0.15 -3.10
N GLY A 21 5.96 -0.84 -3.34
CA GLY A 21 5.98 -2.25 -3.77
C GLY A 21 5.36 -3.17 -2.72
N ALA A 22 5.75 -3.01 -1.46
CA ALA A 22 5.17 -3.77 -0.35
C ALA A 22 3.67 -3.50 -0.19
N ALA A 23 3.26 -2.23 -0.26
CA ALA A 23 1.85 -1.87 -0.19
C ALA A 23 1.03 -2.49 -1.34
N ARG A 24 1.56 -2.48 -2.56
CA ARG A 24 0.92 -3.12 -3.73
C ARG A 24 0.77 -4.63 -3.53
N ALA A 25 1.81 -5.32 -3.06
CA ALA A 25 1.76 -6.75 -2.79
C ALA A 25 0.69 -7.10 -1.74
N LEU A 26 0.60 -6.30 -0.68
CA LEU A 26 -0.40 -6.49 0.37
C LEU A 26 -1.83 -6.22 -0.12
N ILE A 27 -2.04 -5.27 -1.04
CA ILE A 27 -3.35 -5.07 -1.66
C ILE A 27 -3.80 -6.31 -2.43
N PHE A 28 -2.92 -6.95 -3.21
CA PHE A 28 -3.29 -8.18 -3.92
C PHE A 28 -3.53 -9.37 -2.98
N ALA A 29 -2.77 -9.47 -1.90
CA ALA A 29 -2.93 -10.57 -0.94
C ALA A 29 -4.16 -10.41 -0.01
N LYS A 30 -4.54 -9.16 0.31
CA LYS A 30 -5.45 -8.85 1.42
C LYS A 30 -6.63 -7.95 1.04
N GLY A 31 -6.61 -7.34 -0.14
CA GLY A 31 -7.69 -6.48 -0.61
C GLY A 31 -8.93 -7.30 -0.97
N THR A 32 -10.08 -6.88 -0.48
CA THR A 32 -11.35 -7.62 -0.64
C THR A 32 -12.42 -6.83 -1.38
N ASP A 33 -12.19 -5.53 -1.62
CA ASP A 33 -13.14 -4.66 -2.28
C ASP A 33 -12.48 -3.86 -3.41
N SER A 34 -13.25 -3.50 -4.43
CA SER A 34 -12.76 -2.75 -5.60
C SER A 34 -12.13 -1.40 -5.21
N HIS A 35 -12.57 -0.77 -4.11
CA HIS A 35 -11.99 0.46 -3.59
C HIS A 35 -10.53 0.29 -3.18
N ASP A 36 -10.12 -0.87 -2.66
CA ASP A 36 -8.74 -1.13 -2.27
C ASP A 36 -7.80 -1.01 -3.48
N TYR A 37 -8.20 -1.59 -4.59
CA TYR A 37 -7.44 -1.60 -5.84
C TYR A 37 -7.43 -0.22 -6.50
N LYS A 38 -8.59 0.44 -6.58
CA LYS A 38 -8.71 1.77 -7.19
C LYS A 38 -7.93 2.81 -6.40
N PHE A 39 -8.09 2.82 -5.07
CA PHE A 39 -7.41 3.76 -4.20
C PHE A 39 -5.90 3.55 -4.21
N SER A 40 -5.44 2.29 -4.08
CA SER A 40 -4.00 2.00 -4.14
C SER A 40 -3.41 2.35 -5.50
N SER A 41 -4.07 2.05 -6.61
CA SER A 41 -3.59 2.45 -7.94
C SER A 41 -3.44 3.96 -8.04
N ALA A 42 -4.48 4.72 -7.66
CA ALA A 42 -4.48 6.18 -7.73
C ALA A 42 -3.34 6.78 -6.90
N VAL A 43 -3.22 6.42 -5.62
CA VAL A 43 -2.19 6.98 -4.74
C VAL A 43 -0.77 6.64 -5.21
N LEU A 44 -0.55 5.39 -5.64
CA LEU A 44 0.77 4.94 -6.07
C LEU A 44 1.18 5.58 -7.40
N GLU A 45 0.22 5.87 -8.27
CA GLU A 45 0.45 6.61 -9.50
C GLU A 45 0.69 8.11 -9.22
N ASP A 46 -0.20 8.74 -8.45
CA ASP A 46 -0.11 10.15 -8.07
C ASP A 46 1.23 10.48 -7.41
N PHE A 47 1.77 9.56 -6.59
CA PHE A 47 3.10 9.75 -5.98
C PHE A 47 4.19 10.08 -6.99
N ARG A 48 4.16 9.47 -8.20
CA ARG A 48 5.16 9.70 -9.24
C ARG A 48 5.06 11.07 -9.88
N TYR A 49 3.84 11.60 -9.98
CA TYR A 49 3.57 12.89 -10.63
C TYR A 49 3.46 14.05 -9.62
N MET A 50 3.40 13.75 -8.33
CA MET A 50 3.35 14.74 -7.26
C MET A 50 4.70 15.42 -7.04
N ALA A 51 4.66 16.73 -6.76
CA ALA A 51 5.85 17.51 -6.38
C ALA A 51 6.63 16.84 -5.22
N PRO A 52 7.98 16.84 -5.25
CA PRO A 52 8.82 16.21 -4.22
C PRO A 52 8.51 16.66 -2.78
N SER A 53 8.12 17.93 -2.61
CA SER A 53 7.76 18.50 -1.29
C SER A 53 6.45 17.94 -0.71
N ARG A 54 5.62 17.28 -1.52
CA ARG A 54 4.29 16.76 -1.13
C ARG A 54 4.16 15.24 -1.22
N ARG A 55 4.89 14.59 -2.13
CA ARG A 55 4.72 13.16 -2.42
C ARG A 55 4.85 12.24 -1.19
N ASN A 56 5.81 12.50 -0.30
CA ASN A 56 5.99 11.70 0.90
C ASN A 56 4.81 11.86 1.89
N ARG A 57 4.25 13.06 1.99
CA ARG A 57 3.07 13.33 2.83
C ARG A 57 1.83 12.65 2.28
N LEU A 58 1.63 12.71 0.95
CA LEU A 58 0.55 11.96 0.30
C LEU A 58 0.67 10.46 0.61
N LEU A 59 1.82 9.86 0.29
CA LEU A 59 2.03 8.43 0.46
C LEU A 59 1.81 8.01 1.92
N ALA A 60 2.37 8.75 2.87
CA ALA A 60 2.22 8.46 4.29
C ALA A 60 0.76 8.59 4.77
N ALA A 61 0.04 9.63 4.36
CA ALA A 61 -1.37 9.80 4.71
C ALA A 61 -2.23 8.66 4.16
N SER A 62 -1.98 8.26 2.92
CA SER A 62 -2.72 7.18 2.25
C SER A 62 -2.49 5.80 2.87
N MET A 63 -1.43 5.58 3.66
CA MET A 63 -1.18 4.30 4.34
C MET A 63 -2.34 3.84 5.24
N VAL A 64 -3.20 4.75 5.71
CA VAL A 64 -4.37 4.38 6.53
C VAL A 64 -5.43 3.61 5.77
N GLN A 65 -5.48 3.77 4.45
CA GLN A 65 -6.41 3.08 3.56
C GLN A 65 -5.77 1.90 2.82
N LEU A 66 -4.45 1.72 2.93
CA LEU A 66 -3.75 0.56 2.37
C LEU A 66 -3.77 -0.62 3.36
N ARG A 67 -3.43 -1.80 2.85
CA ARG A 67 -3.46 -3.04 3.65
C ARG A 67 -2.15 -3.20 4.42
N GLY A 68 -2.26 -3.35 5.73
CA GLY A 68 -1.14 -3.68 6.60
C GLY A 68 -0.85 -5.19 6.62
N ALA A 69 0.37 -5.56 7.01
CA ALA A 69 0.79 -6.96 7.12
C ALA A 69 -0.12 -7.78 8.05
N SER A 70 -0.60 -7.16 9.14
CA SER A 70 -1.49 -7.78 10.12
C SER A 70 -2.97 -7.83 9.70
N ALA A 71 -3.33 -7.27 8.53
CA ALA A 71 -4.70 -7.38 8.03
C ALA A 71 -5.01 -8.83 7.62
N ARG A 72 -6.29 -9.21 7.71
CA ARG A 72 -6.78 -10.53 7.29
C ARG A 72 -6.47 -10.77 5.81
N ASP A 73 -6.08 -12.00 5.48
CA ASP A 73 -5.91 -12.41 4.09
C ASP A 73 -7.24 -12.45 3.33
N ASN A 74 -7.17 -12.25 2.01
CA ASN A 74 -8.33 -12.39 1.14
C ASN A 74 -8.69 -13.89 1.01
N PRO A 75 -9.91 -14.31 1.39
CA PRO A 75 -10.34 -15.71 1.26
C PRO A 75 -10.25 -16.26 -0.16
N LEU A 76 -10.40 -15.42 -1.19
CA LEU A 76 -10.24 -15.81 -2.58
C LEU A 76 -8.81 -16.25 -2.88
N VAL A 77 -7.80 -15.57 -2.33
CA VAL A 77 -6.39 -15.94 -2.50
C VAL A 77 -6.14 -17.32 -1.89
N GLY A 78 -6.74 -17.62 -0.74
CA GLY A 78 -6.70 -18.96 -0.13
C GLY A 78 -7.29 -20.01 -1.08
N ARG A 79 -8.52 -19.78 -1.56
CA ARG A 79 -9.21 -20.70 -2.49
C ARG A 79 -8.42 -20.94 -3.78
N VAL A 80 -7.75 -19.92 -4.31
CA VAL A 80 -6.90 -20.05 -5.51
C VAL A 80 -5.67 -20.92 -5.21
N ARG A 81 -5.04 -20.74 -4.05
CA ARG A 81 -3.90 -21.60 -3.64
C ARG A 81 -4.33 -23.05 -3.47
N ASP A 82 -5.46 -23.29 -2.81
CA ASP A 82 -5.99 -24.64 -2.59
C ASP A 82 -6.33 -25.34 -3.93
N ALA A 83 -6.80 -24.59 -4.93
CA ALA A 83 -7.12 -25.13 -6.25
C ALA A 83 -5.90 -25.41 -7.14
N LEU A 84 -4.74 -24.82 -6.82
CA LEU A 84 -3.49 -24.99 -7.57
C LEU A 84 -2.49 -25.93 -6.89
N ALA A 85 -2.81 -26.43 -5.70
CA ALA A 85 -2.03 -27.42 -4.95
C ALA A 85 -2.32 -28.84 -5.45
#